data_AF-A0A918WRS4-F1
#
_entry.id   AF-A0A918WRS4-F1
#
_cell.length_a   1.000
_cell.length_b   1.000
_cell.length_c   1.000
_cell.angle_alpha   90.00
_cell.angle_beta   90.00
_cell.angle_gamma   90.00
#
_symmetry.space_group_name_H-M   'P 1'
#
loop_
_entity.id
_entity.type
_entity.pdbx_description
1 polymer ?
#
loop_
_entity_poly.entity_id
_entity_poly.type
_entity_poly.pdbx_seq_one_letter_code
_entity_poly.pdbx_strand_id
1 'polypeptide(L)'
;MVNEFTAARTRGCQARVVTGDGSMSGANPFVRAVSFRLCAETEAGGRPVHEQFMIVRQGGAQSMLCAGSYRLMYRALRQNDESILALRDHLVAVPYRQRFDCLHGECKPWKPTSDVVPPADADDEEDAD
;
A
#
# COMPACT_ATOMS: atom_id res chain seq x y z
N MET A 1 -8.03 4.90 3.49
CA MET A 1 -7.12 3.78 3.14
C MET A 1 -6.62 3.04 4.38
N VAL A 2 -6.04 3.72 5.37
CA VAL A 2 -5.61 3.07 6.63
C VAL A 2 -6.76 2.29 7.28
N ASN A 3 -7.95 2.91 7.35
CA ASN A 3 -9.17 2.27 7.87
C ASN A 3 -9.53 0.99 7.13
N GLU A 4 -9.34 0.95 5.81
CA GLU A 4 -9.78 -0.16 4.95
C GLU A 4 -8.84 -1.35 5.14
N PHE A 5 -7.54 -1.11 5.28
CA PHE A 5 -6.56 -2.15 5.59
C PHE A 5 -6.69 -2.66 7.03
N THR A 6 -6.98 -1.78 7.98
CA THR A 6 -7.31 -2.16 9.36
C THR A 6 -8.57 -3.04 9.38
N ALA A 7 -9.63 -2.64 8.67
CA ALA A 7 -10.88 -3.41 8.57
C ALA A 7 -10.68 -4.75 7.84
N ALA A 8 -9.86 -4.81 6.80
CA ALA A 8 -9.51 -6.06 6.13
C ALA A 8 -8.81 -7.01 7.11
N ARG A 9 -7.85 -6.50 7.89
CA ARG A 9 -7.17 -7.28 8.91
C ARG A 9 -8.11 -7.79 10.00
N THR A 10 -9.02 -6.97 10.52
CA THR A 10 -9.98 -7.41 11.54
C THR A 10 -10.93 -8.49 11.02
N ARG A 11 -11.17 -8.54 9.71
CA ARG A 11 -11.91 -9.61 9.01
C ARG A 11 -11.05 -10.85 8.69
N GLY A 12 -9.80 -10.91 9.17
CA GLY A 12 -8.90 -12.03 8.96
C GLY A 12 -8.13 -12.01 7.64
N CYS A 13 -8.21 -10.93 6.85
CA CYS A 13 -7.41 -10.80 5.64
C CYS A 13 -5.94 -10.52 5.98
N GLN A 14 -5.04 -11.07 5.17
CA GLN A 14 -3.62 -10.73 5.22
C GLN A 14 -3.33 -9.63 4.19
N ALA A 15 -2.80 -8.51 4.66
CA ALA A 15 -2.37 -7.41 3.82
C ALA A 15 -0.83 -7.29 3.83
N ARG A 16 -0.25 -7.16 2.64
CA ARG A 16 1.18 -6.99 2.41
C ARG A 16 1.37 -5.79 1.49
N VAL A 17 2.34 -4.93 1.81
CA VAL A 17 2.60 -3.69 1.05
C VAL A 17 4.09 -3.56 0.78
N VAL A 18 4.41 -3.10 -0.42
CA VAL A 18 5.76 -2.68 -0.84
C VAL A 18 5.66 -1.24 -1.33
N THR A 19 6.59 -0.38 -0.93
CA THR A 19 6.72 0.98 -1.45
C THR A 19 8.18 1.30 -1.75
N GLY A 20 8.43 2.21 -2.70
CA GLY A 20 9.73 2.83 -2.91
C GLY A 20 9.98 4.05 -2.02
N ASP A 21 8.93 4.60 -1.42
CA ASP A 21 8.96 5.88 -0.72
C ASP A 21 8.79 5.72 0.80
N GLY A 22 9.80 6.17 1.55
CA GLY A 22 9.83 6.16 3.01
C GLY A 22 9.17 7.39 3.66
N SER A 23 8.71 8.36 2.89
CA SER A 23 8.17 9.64 3.38
C SER A 23 6.68 9.62 3.73
N MET A 24 6.08 8.44 3.85
CA MET A 24 4.65 8.28 4.06
C MET A 24 4.22 8.83 5.45
N SER A 25 3.58 10.00 5.48
CA SER A 25 3.02 10.57 6.70
C SER A 25 1.91 9.68 7.26
N GLY A 26 1.84 9.52 8.59
CA GLY A 26 0.87 8.63 9.21
C GLY A 26 1.11 7.13 8.93
N ALA A 27 2.34 6.74 8.54
CA ALA A 27 2.68 5.35 8.28
C ALA A 27 2.54 4.44 9.50
N ASN A 28 2.71 4.92 10.73
CA ASN A 28 2.77 4.05 11.91
C ASN A 28 1.48 3.22 12.14
N PRO A 29 0.26 3.80 12.13
CA PRO A 29 -0.98 3.01 12.13
C PRO A 29 -1.08 2.02 10.97
N PHE A 30 -0.62 2.43 9.79
CA PHE A 30 -0.68 1.61 8.58
C PHE A 30 0.27 0.41 8.63
N VAL A 31 1.53 0.65 8.98
CA VAL A 31 2.59 -0.36 9.14
C VAL A 31 2.24 -1.34 10.26
N ARG A 32 1.46 -0.92 11.27
CA ARG A 32 0.93 -1.86 12.28
C ARG A 32 -0.13 -2.78 11.71
N ALA A 33 -0.94 -2.33 10.75
CA ALA A 33 -2.04 -3.09 10.16
C ALA A 33 -1.61 -4.07 9.06
N VAL A 34 -0.44 -3.88 8.45
CA VAL A 34 -0.01 -4.66 7.27
C VAL A 34 1.46 -5.08 7.36
N SER A 35 1.85 -6.14 6.65
CA SER A 35 3.28 -6.46 6.49
C SER A 35 3.90 -5.54 5.44
N PHE A 36 4.60 -4.51 5.92
CA PHE A 36 5.08 -3.39 5.09
C PHE A 36 6.58 -3.52 4.78
N ARG A 37 6.95 -3.32 3.51
CA ARG A 37 8.33 -3.37 3.01
C ARG A 37 8.70 -2.07 2.29
N LEU A 38 9.91 -1.58 2.56
CA LEU A 38 10.47 -0.38 1.93
C LEU A 38 11.62 -0.78 1.00
N CYS A 39 11.46 -0.50 -0.29
CA CYS A 39 12.48 -0.61 -1.31
C CYS A 39 13.07 0.79 -1.57
N ALA A 40 13.82 1.33 -0.61
CA ALA A 40 14.50 2.61 -0.81
C ALA A 40 15.73 2.46 -1.70
N GLU A 41 16.02 3.49 -2.50
CA GLU A 41 17.33 3.63 -3.13
C GLU A 41 18.40 3.76 -2.04
N THR A 42 19.43 2.92 -2.10
CA THR A 42 20.62 3.01 -1.25
C THR A 42 21.85 3.27 -2.12
N GLU A 43 22.93 3.79 -1.53
CA GLU A 43 24.22 3.97 -2.22
C GLU A 43 24.78 2.67 -2.82
N ALA A 44 24.34 1.51 -2.31
CA ALA A 44 24.70 0.19 -2.82
C ALA A 44 23.81 -0.27 -4.02
N GLY A 45 22.95 0.61 -4.54
CA GLY A 45 21.94 0.30 -5.54
C GLY A 45 20.67 -0.23 -4.89
N GLY A 46 19.68 0.63 -4.66
CA GLY A 46 18.33 0.16 -4.32
C GLY A 46 17.51 -0.17 -5.56
N ARG A 47 16.31 -0.70 -5.34
CA ARG A 47 15.37 -1.01 -6.43
C ARG A 47 14.30 0.07 -6.49
N PRO A 48 14.31 0.96 -7.50
CA PRO A 48 13.22 1.91 -7.64
C PRO A 48 11.92 1.15 -7.84
N VAL A 49 10.94 1.45 -6.99
CA VAL A 49 9.58 0.92 -7.10
C VAL A 49 8.69 2.06 -7.55
N HIS A 50 8.34 2.04 -8.83
CA HIS A 50 7.36 2.94 -9.44
C HIS A 50 6.06 2.21 -9.80
N GLU A 51 6.02 0.90 -9.60
CA GLU A 51 4.88 0.07 -9.94
C GLU A 51 3.66 0.42 -9.06
N GLN A 52 2.52 0.64 -9.70
CA GLN A 52 1.26 0.98 -9.04
C GLN A 52 0.24 -0.10 -9.35
N PHE A 53 0.16 -1.09 -8.46
CA PHE A 53 -0.83 -2.15 -8.59
C PHE A 53 -1.27 -2.72 -7.23
N MET A 54 -2.42 -3.37 -7.25
CA MET A 54 -3.00 -4.12 -6.14
C MET A 54 -3.45 -5.49 -6.65
N ILE A 55 -3.18 -6.53 -5.85
CA ILE A 55 -3.71 -7.87 -6.08
C ILE A 55 -4.59 -8.24 -4.89
N VAL A 56 -5.88 -8.45 -5.15
CA VAL A 56 -6.84 -8.94 -4.15
C VAL A 56 -7.08 -10.42 -4.43
N ARG A 57 -7.01 -11.26 -3.40
CA ARG A 57 -7.27 -12.71 -3.50
C ARG A 57 -8.42 -13.09 -2.58
N GLN A 58 -9.37 -13.88 -3.09
CA GLN A 58 -10.50 -14.38 -2.33
C GLN A 58 -10.60 -15.90 -2.51
N GLY A 59 -10.78 -16.64 -1.42
CA GLY A 59 -11.08 -18.07 -1.45
C GLY A 59 -10.22 -18.91 -2.40
N GLY A 60 -8.90 -18.97 -2.15
CA GLY A 60 -7.93 -19.88 -2.82
C GLY A 60 -7.68 -19.63 -4.31
N ALA A 61 -8.73 -19.55 -5.12
CA ALA A 61 -8.72 -19.53 -6.57
C ALA A 61 -9.01 -18.15 -7.18
N GLN A 62 -9.78 -17.29 -6.52
CA GLN A 62 -10.19 -16.02 -7.10
C GLN A 62 -9.14 -14.93 -6.87
N SER A 63 -8.89 -14.13 -7.90
CA SER A 63 -8.00 -12.98 -7.82
C SER A 63 -8.44 -11.81 -8.71
N MET A 64 -8.14 -10.60 -8.27
CA MET A 64 -8.30 -9.37 -9.03
C MET A 64 -6.96 -8.63 -9.05
N LEU A 65 -6.51 -8.24 -10.23
CA LEU A 65 -5.41 -7.30 -10.44
C LEU A 65 -5.99 -5.93 -10.76
N CYS A 66 -5.58 -4.90 -10.02
CA CYS A 66 -5.79 -3.51 -10.37
C CYS A 66 -4.43 -2.87 -10.63
N ALA A 67 -4.11 -2.50 -11.86
CA ALA A 67 -2.84 -1.86 -12.23
C ALA A 67 -3.11 -0.57 -13.00
N GLY A 68 -2.24 0.43 -12.91
CA GLY A 68 -2.50 1.71 -13.57
C GLY A 68 -1.47 2.79 -13.28
N SER A 69 -1.84 4.04 -13.57
CA SER A 69 -1.01 5.23 -13.27
C SER A 69 -1.30 5.84 -11.89
N TYR A 70 -2.37 5.36 -11.24
CA TYR A 70 -2.85 5.93 -9.98
C TYR A 70 -1.84 5.76 -8.85
N ARG A 71 -1.66 6.81 -8.06
CA ARG A 71 -1.06 6.68 -6.72
C ARG A 71 -2.15 6.31 -5.73
N LEU A 72 -1.79 5.58 -4.68
CA LEU A 72 -2.68 5.27 -3.55
C LEU A 72 -2.86 6.51 -2.64
N MET A 73 -3.23 7.64 -3.23
CA MET A 73 -3.45 8.94 -2.58
C MET A 73 -4.88 9.40 -2.84
N TYR A 74 -5.49 10.11 -1.89
CA TYR A 74 -6.88 10.57 -2.00
C TYR A 74 -7.12 11.35 -3.31
N ARG A 75 -6.25 12.33 -3.61
CA ARG A 75 -6.36 13.14 -4.82
C ARG A 75 -6.23 12.31 -6.10
N ALA A 76 -5.27 11.39 -6.15
CA ALA A 76 -5.09 10.50 -7.30
C ALA A 76 -6.33 9.61 -7.57
N LEU A 77 -7.08 9.24 -6.54
CA LEU A 77 -8.28 8.39 -6.70
C LEU A 77 -9.58 9.17 -6.95
N ARG A 78 -9.59 10.49 -6.79
CA ARG A 78 -10.83 11.29 -6.79
C ARG A 78 -10.80 12.54 -7.66
N GLN A 79 -9.61 13.07 -7.93
CA GLN A 79 -9.43 14.41 -8.53
C GLN A 79 -8.51 14.39 -9.75
N ASN A 80 -7.61 13.40 -9.86
CA ASN A 80 -6.72 13.29 -11.01
C ASN A 80 -7.33 12.37 -12.07
N ASP A 81 -7.02 12.67 -13.33
CA ASP A 81 -7.27 11.76 -14.45
C ASP A 81 -6.23 10.64 -14.43
N GLU A 82 -6.57 9.56 -13.74
CA GLU A 82 -5.75 8.35 -13.66
C GLU A 82 -6.40 7.19 -14.41
N SER A 83 -5.59 6.31 -14.98
CA SER A 83 -6.08 5.09 -15.64
C SER A 83 -5.95 3.89 -14.71
N ILE A 84 -6.99 3.06 -14.66
CA ILE A 84 -7.01 1.81 -13.89
C ILE A 84 -7.46 0.67 -14.81
N LEU A 85 -6.58 -0.31 -14.98
CA LEU A 85 -6.91 -1.60 -15.56
C LEU A 85 -7.27 -2.58 -14.43
N ALA A 86 -8.51 -3.05 -14.42
CA ALA A 86 -9.00 -4.04 -13.46
C ALA A 86 -9.30 -5.37 -14.17
N LEU A 87 -8.57 -6.42 -13.81
CA LEU A 87 -8.70 -7.76 -14.41
C LEU A 87 -9.05 -8.78 -13.33
N ARG A 88 -10.05 -9.62 -13.57
CA ARG A 88 -10.43 -10.73 -12.70
C ARG A 88 -9.94 -12.04 -13.27
N ASP A 89 -9.36 -12.88 -12.42
CA ASP A 89 -8.92 -14.25 -12.73
C ASP A 89 -8.08 -14.37 -14.02
N HIS A 90 -7.28 -13.34 -14.27
CA HIS A 90 -6.55 -13.19 -15.53
C HIS A 90 -5.08 -13.60 -15.38
N LEU A 91 -4.55 -14.30 -16.39
CA LEU A 91 -3.17 -14.82 -16.38
C LEU A 91 -2.10 -13.72 -16.25
N VAL A 92 -2.41 -12.50 -16.71
CA VAL A 92 -1.54 -11.32 -16.54
C VAL A 92 -1.27 -11.00 -15.06
N ALA A 93 -2.11 -11.42 -14.12
CA ALA A 93 -1.85 -11.23 -12.69
C ALA A 93 -0.62 -12.02 -12.18
N VAL A 94 -0.23 -13.10 -12.88
CA VAL A 94 0.89 -13.97 -12.48
C VAL A 94 2.24 -13.23 -12.40
N PRO A 95 2.71 -12.53 -13.45
CA PRO A 95 3.97 -11.79 -13.37
C PRO A 95 3.94 -10.66 -12.34
N TYR A 96 2.81 -9.97 -12.16
CA TYR A 96 2.66 -8.95 -11.11
C TYR A 96 2.79 -9.56 -9.71
N ARG A 97 2.21 -10.74 -9.48
CA ARG A 97 2.35 -11.48 -8.23
C ARG A 97 3.80 -11.89 -7.98
N GLN A 98 4.47 -12.45 -8.99
CA GLN A 98 5.88 -12.86 -8.88
C GLN A 98 6.79 -11.67 -8.56
N ARG A 99 6.58 -10.54 -9.25
CA ARG A 99 7.30 -9.29 -8.98
C ARG A 99 7.05 -8.81 -7.55
N PHE A 100 5.80 -8.80 -7.11
CA PHE A 100 5.44 -8.44 -5.74
C PHE A 100 6.12 -9.33 -4.71
N ASP A 101 6.06 -10.66 -4.87
CA ASP A 101 6.61 -11.59 -3.90
C ASP A 101 8.15 -11.50 -3.84
N CYS A 102 8.83 -11.26 -4.96
CA CYS A 102 10.27 -10.95 -5.01
C CYS A 102 10.59 -9.68 -4.22
N LEU A 103 9.91 -8.57 -4.51
CA LEU A 103 10.14 -7.30 -3.80
C LEU A 103 9.81 -7.42 -2.31
N HIS A 104 8.73 -8.11 -1.94
CA HIS A 104 8.33 -8.26 -0.54
C HIS A 104 9.30 -9.14 0.25
N GLY A 105 9.92 -10.13 -0.40
CA GLY A 105 10.94 -10.99 0.18
C GLY A 105 12.30 -10.30 0.37
N GLU A 106 12.68 -9.43 -0.56
CA GLU A 106 14.02 -8.84 -0.60
C GLU A 106 14.11 -7.44 0.05
N CYS A 107 13.03 -6.65 0.01
CA CYS A 107 13.05 -5.30 0.55
C CYS A 107 12.98 -5.26 2.08
N LYS A 108 13.52 -4.17 2.64
CA LYS A 108 13.67 -4.01 4.09
C LYS A 108 12.29 -3.96 4.75
N PRO A 109 12.04 -4.76 5.81
CA PRO A 109 10.81 -4.60 6.58
C PRO A 109 10.79 -3.24 7.26
N TRP A 110 9.70 -2.51 7.06
CA TRP A 110 9.45 -1.27 7.77
C TRP A 110 8.89 -1.61 9.14
N LYS A 111 9.63 -1.27 10.19
CA LYS A 111 9.14 -1.37 11.57
C LYS A 111 8.58 -0.02 11.99
N PRO A 112 7.38 0.02 12.59
CA PRO A 112 6.85 1.28 13.09
C PRO A 112 7.83 1.81 14.14
N THR A 113 8.11 3.12 14.12
CA THR A 113 8.86 3.73 15.22
C THR A 113 7.99 3.65 16.47
N SER A 114 8.59 3.25 17.58
CA SER A 114 8.00 3.51 18.90
C SER A 114 7.77 5.02 19.01
N ASP A 115 6.67 5.42 19.64
CA ASP A 115 6.36 6.80 20.03
C ASP A 115 5.72 7.69 18.97
N VAL A 116 4.38 7.60 18.86
CA VAL A 116 3.51 8.78 18.79
C VAL A 116 2.23 8.43 19.59
N VAL A 117 2.05 9.12 20.72
CA VAL A 117 0.78 9.17 21.47
C VAL A 117 -0.32 9.57 20.48
N PRO A 118 -1.46 8.87 20.39
CA PRO A 118 -2.54 9.30 19.49
C PRO A 118 -2.90 10.75 19.84
N PRO A 119 -3.10 11.65 18.85
CA PRO A 119 -3.66 12.95 19.17
C PRO A 119 -5.00 12.68 19.87
N ALA A 120 -5.09 13.15 21.12
CA ALA A 120 -6.36 13.28 21.81
C ALA A 120 -7.23 14.17 20.94
N ASP A 121 -8.39 13.65 20.56
CA ASP A 121 -9.55 14.37 20.03
C ASP A 121 -9.20 15.73 19.40
N ALA A 122 -8.77 15.71 18.14
CA ALA A 122 -8.86 16.90 17.31
C ALA A 122 -10.32 16.98 16.85
N ASP A 123 -11.13 17.62 17.68
CA ASP A 123 -12.39 18.23 17.28
C ASP A 123 -12.21 18.98 15.96
N ASP A 124 -13.26 18.92 15.14
CA ASP A 124 -13.49 19.80 14.00
C ASP A 124 -13.14 21.26 14.37
N GLU A 125 -12.16 21.86 13.71
CA GLU A 125 -12.13 23.32 13.56
C GLU A 125 -11.94 23.72 12.08
N GLU A 126 -12.97 24.42 11.62
CA GLU A 126 -13.09 25.22 10.41
C GLU A 126 -12.06 26.37 10.35
N ASP A 127 -11.74 26.75 9.10
CA ASP A 127 -11.54 28.10 8.55
C ASP A 127 -10.21 28.90 8.58
N ALA A 128 -10.13 29.72 7.51
CA ALA A 128 -9.26 30.84 7.11
C ALA A 128 -7.92 30.49 6.43
N ASP A 129 -7.57 30.94 5.20
CA ASP A 129 -8.09 31.92 4.22
C ASP A 129 -7.85 31.43 2.78
#